data_AF-A0A820AFI0-F1
#
_entry.id   AF-A0A820AFI0-F1
#
_cell.length_a   1.000
_cell.length_b   1.000
_cell.length_c   1.000
_cell.angle_alpha   90.00
_cell.angle_beta   90.00
_cell.angle_gamma   90.00
#
_symmetry.space_group_name_H-M   'P 1'
#
loop_
_entity.id
_entity.type
_entity.pdbx_description
1 polymer ?
#
loop_
_entity_poly.entity_id
_entity_poly.type
_entity_poly.pdbx_seq_one_letter_code
_entity_poly.pdbx_strand_id
1 'polypeptide(L)'
;MLERTVAINNYRCVQFRPRNVSDPYYIIFENGLGCSSYVGQNPGRNINRTVTLQASGCLGIGTIMHELLHALGFEHEQSRPDRDQYVTINWANIESGS
;
A
#
# COMPACT_ATOMS: atom_id res chain seq x y z
N MET A 1 -15.07 -3.39 -2.32
CA MET A 1 -13.61 -3.58 -2.32
C MET A 1 -13.14 -4.30 -3.58
N LEU A 2 -13.71 -5.47 -3.91
CA LEU A 2 -13.40 -6.23 -5.16
C LEU A 2 -13.59 -5.42 -6.45
N GLU A 3 -14.58 -4.55 -6.52
CA GLU A 3 -14.79 -3.70 -7.71
C GLU A 3 -13.69 -2.64 -7.90
N ARG A 4 -12.94 -2.32 -6.84
CA ARG A 4 -11.93 -1.23 -6.86
C ARG A 4 -10.52 -1.72 -7.18
N THR A 5 -10.24 -3.01 -7.03
CA THR A 5 -8.99 -3.62 -7.53
C THR A 5 -8.99 -3.76 -9.05
N VAL A 6 -10.16 -3.71 -9.69
CA VAL A 6 -10.34 -3.77 -11.16
C VAL A 6 -9.50 -2.70 -11.87
N ALA A 7 -9.34 -1.53 -11.25
CA ALA A 7 -8.54 -0.45 -11.84
C ALA A 7 -7.03 -0.79 -11.93
N ILE A 8 -6.50 -1.66 -11.05
CA ILE A 8 -5.13 -2.18 -11.19
C ILE A 8 -5.10 -3.30 -12.26
N ASN A 9 -6.13 -4.15 -12.29
CA ASN A 9 -6.21 -5.30 -13.21
C ASN A 9 -6.28 -4.89 -14.69
N ASN A 10 -6.82 -3.70 -15.01
CA ASN A 10 -7.01 -3.25 -16.39
C ASN A 10 -5.77 -2.67 -17.08
N TYR A 11 -4.68 -2.41 -16.34
CA TYR A 11 -3.51 -1.72 -16.89
C TYR A 11 -2.17 -2.44 -16.67
N ARG A 12 -2.12 -3.57 -15.96
CA ARG A 12 -0.85 -4.22 -15.57
C ARG A 12 -0.94 -5.74 -15.49
N CYS A 13 0.21 -6.40 -15.49
CA CYS A 13 0.39 -7.85 -15.31
C CYS A 13 0.06 -8.35 -13.88
N VAL A 14 -0.35 -7.44 -12.98
CA VAL A 14 -0.76 -7.77 -11.61
C VAL A 14 -2.27 -7.93 -11.57
N GLN A 15 -2.73 -9.08 -11.09
CA GLN A 15 -4.15 -9.40 -10.95
C GLN A 15 -4.49 -9.74 -9.51
N PHE A 16 -5.50 -9.07 -8.96
CA PHE A 16 -6.10 -9.45 -7.68
C PHE A 16 -7.31 -10.34 -7.91
N ARG A 17 -7.32 -11.50 -7.24
CA ARG A 17 -8.46 -12.43 -7.18
C ARG A 17 -8.70 -12.88 -5.75
N PRO A 18 -9.91 -13.35 -5.42
CA PRO A 18 -10.15 -14.04 -4.16
C PRO A 18 -9.13 -15.18 -3.94
N ARG A 19 -8.69 -15.32 -2.70
CA ARG A 19 -7.73 -16.34 -2.27
C ARG A 19 -8.36 -17.73 -2.35
N ASN A 20 -7.62 -18.68 -2.92
CA ASN A 20 -7.83 -20.11 -2.78
C ASN A 20 -7.03 -20.67 -1.60
N VAL A 21 -7.50 -21.76 -0.99
CA VAL A 21 -6.82 -22.40 0.16
C VAL A 21 -5.36 -22.75 -0.16
N SER A 22 -5.08 -23.15 -1.40
CA SER A 22 -3.75 -23.51 -1.89
C SER A 22 -2.83 -22.32 -2.18
N ASP A 23 -3.33 -21.08 -2.16
CA ASP A 23 -2.50 -19.92 -2.45
C ASP A 23 -1.53 -19.67 -1.30
N PRO A 24 -0.20 -19.80 -1.54
CA PRO A 24 0.80 -19.57 -0.51
C PRO A 24 0.93 -18.07 -0.18
N TYR A 25 0.51 -17.20 -1.11
CA TYR A 25 0.67 -15.75 -1.10
C TYR A 25 -0.68 -15.05 -1.30
N TYR A 26 -0.99 -14.11 -0.41
CA TYR A 26 -2.28 -13.41 -0.35
C TYR A 26 -2.15 -12.20 0.58
N ILE A 27 -3.04 -11.23 0.37
CA ILE A 27 -3.26 -10.08 1.24
C ILE A 27 -4.55 -10.25 2.04
N ILE A 28 -4.59 -9.68 3.24
CA ILE A 28 -5.77 -9.57 4.10
C ILE A 28 -6.12 -8.09 4.16
N PHE A 29 -7.38 -7.77 3.94
CA PHE A 29 -7.87 -6.42 4.17
C PHE A 29 -8.57 -6.36 5.52
N GLU A 30 -8.28 -5.32 6.29
CA GLU A 30 -8.93 -5.10 7.59
C GLU A 30 -9.43 -3.66 7.72
N ASN A 31 -10.45 -3.48 8.54
CA ASN A 31 -10.90 -2.18 8.98
C ASN A 31 -10.22 -1.85 10.32
N GLY A 32 -9.05 -1.22 10.25
CA GLY A 32 -8.29 -0.75 11.40
C GLY A 32 -8.23 0.78 11.47
N LEU A 33 -7.26 1.29 12.23
CA LEU A 33 -7.01 2.73 12.33
C LEU A 33 -6.02 3.17 11.25
N GLY A 34 -6.36 4.23 10.52
CA GLY A 34 -5.55 4.75 9.42
C GLY A 34 -5.57 3.91 8.15
N CYS A 35 -4.69 4.29 7.22
CA CYS A 35 -4.46 3.61 5.95
C CYS A 35 -3.00 3.14 5.96
N SER A 36 -2.76 1.84 5.79
CA SER A 36 -1.39 1.33 5.79
C SER A 36 -1.26 -0.03 5.11
N SER A 37 -0.07 -0.29 4.59
CA SER A 37 0.42 -1.61 4.25
C SER A 37 1.93 -1.71 4.44
N TYR A 38 2.44 -2.93 4.51
CA TYR A 38 3.87 -3.17 4.45
C TYR A 38 4.39 -3.06 3.01
N VAL A 39 5.66 -2.70 2.86
CA VAL A 39 6.31 -2.67 1.55
C VAL A 39 6.75 -4.08 1.14
N GLY A 40 6.09 -4.59 0.10
CA GLY A 40 6.38 -5.88 -0.51
C GLY A 40 6.06 -7.07 0.39
N GLN A 41 6.48 -8.24 -0.07
CA GLN A 41 6.28 -9.47 0.67
C GLN A 41 7.44 -9.72 1.63
N ASN A 42 7.12 -9.99 2.90
CA ASN A 42 8.11 -10.43 3.86
C ASN A 42 7.76 -11.82 4.41
N PRO A 43 8.47 -12.88 3.98
CA PRO A 43 8.16 -14.26 4.33
C PRO A 43 8.46 -14.64 5.80
N GLY A 44 9.09 -13.76 6.59
CA GLY A 44 9.49 -14.05 7.97
C GLY A 44 8.48 -13.68 9.05
N ARG A 45 7.37 -13.00 8.71
CA ARG A 45 6.36 -12.56 9.71
C ARG A 45 4.94 -12.82 9.19
N ASN A 46 4.12 -13.51 9.97
CA ASN A 46 2.69 -13.72 9.73
C ASN A 46 1.87 -12.42 9.60
N ILE A 47 2.49 -11.27 9.88
CA ILE A 47 1.86 -9.94 9.96
C ILE A 47 1.97 -9.17 8.62
N ASN A 48 2.89 -9.54 7.73
CA ASN A 48 3.25 -8.73 6.56
C ASN A 48 2.36 -8.95 5.33
N ARG A 49 1.07 -9.10 5.57
CA ARG A 49 0.06 -9.40 4.54
C ARG A 49 -1.18 -8.53 4.69
N THR A 50 -1.21 -7.68 5.71
CA THR A 50 -2.36 -6.84 6.02
C THR A 50 -2.29 -5.53 5.25
N VAL A 51 -3.43 -5.18 4.67
CA VAL A 51 -3.73 -3.84 4.14
C VAL A 51 -4.84 -3.28 5.03
N THR A 52 -4.48 -2.31 5.86
CA THR A 52 -5.41 -1.66 6.79
C THR A 52 -6.06 -0.49 6.08
N LEU A 53 -7.40 -0.51 6.02
CA LEU A 53 -8.19 0.56 5.41
C LEU A 53 -9.31 0.96 6.37
N GLN A 54 -9.07 2.02 7.13
CA GLN A 54 -10.12 2.61 7.96
C GLN A 54 -11.33 3.00 7.10
N ALA A 55 -12.51 2.52 7.49
CA ALA A 55 -13.76 2.77 6.76
C ALA A 55 -14.02 4.28 6.56
N SER A 56 -13.69 5.09 7.57
CA SER A 56 -13.68 6.55 7.46
C SER A 56 -12.32 7.04 6.93
N GLY A 57 -12.28 7.40 5.64
CA GLY A 57 -11.14 8.12 5.04
C GLY A 57 -10.26 7.31 4.10
N CYS A 58 -10.13 5.98 4.27
CA CYS A 58 -9.22 5.19 3.43
C CYS A 58 -9.86 4.51 2.22
N LEU A 59 -11.19 4.56 2.09
CA LEU A 59 -11.91 3.88 1.01
C LEU A 59 -11.90 4.62 -0.33
N GLY A 60 -11.18 5.75 -0.43
CA GLY A 60 -10.91 6.44 -1.68
C GLY A 60 -10.08 5.56 -2.64
N ILE A 61 -10.38 5.61 -3.94
CA ILE A 61 -9.71 4.75 -4.93
C ILE A 61 -8.19 4.95 -4.95
N GLY A 62 -7.71 6.20 -4.84
CA GLY A 62 -6.29 6.52 -4.80
C GLY A 62 -5.58 5.95 -3.57
N THR A 63 -6.20 6.07 -2.39
CA THR A 63 -5.66 5.49 -1.15
C THR A 63 -5.61 3.96 -1.21
N ILE A 64 -6.67 3.31 -1.68
CA ILE A 64 -6.68 1.86 -1.88
C ILE A 64 -5.55 1.44 -2.83
N MET A 65 -5.35 2.16 -3.94
CA MET A 65 -4.26 1.88 -4.88
C MET A 65 -2.89 2.10 -4.24
N HIS A 66 -2.72 3.16 -3.45
CA HIS A 66 -1.48 3.47 -2.76
C HIS A 66 -1.07 2.34 -1.80
N GLU A 67 -2.00 1.88 -0.94
CA GLU A 67 -1.69 0.76 -0.03
C GLU A 67 -1.44 -0.56 -0.76
N LEU A 68 -2.12 -0.78 -1.89
CA LEU A 68 -1.83 -1.95 -2.74
C LEU A 68 -0.48 -1.85 -3.45
N LEU A 69 -0.03 -0.66 -3.84
CA LEU A 69 1.31 -0.44 -4.38
C LEU A 69 2.38 -0.72 -3.32
N HIS A 70 2.16 -0.31 -2.07
CA HIS A 70 3.01 -0.72 -0.95
C HIS A 70 3.08 -2.25 -0.85
N ALA A 71 1.94 -2.94 -0.82
CA ALA A 71 1.93 -4.41 -0.76
C ALA A 71 2.66 -5.07 -1.96
N LEU A 72 2.73 -4.40 -3.12
CA LEU A 72 3.48 -4.85 -4.30
C LEU A 72 4.97 -4.51 -4.27
N GLY A 73 5.44 -3.75 -3.28
CA GLY A 73 6.86 -3.43 -3.07
C GLY A 73 7.27 -2.02 -3.47
N PHE A 74 6.32 -1.11 -3.67
CA PHE A 74 6.65 0.29 -3.95
C PHE A 74 6.84 1.08 -2.65
N GLU A 75 7.89 1.87 -2.61
CA GLU A 75 8.13 2.86 -1.56
C GLU A 75 7.51 4.20 -1.96
N HIS A 76 7.57 5.17 -1.04
CA HIS A 76 7.17 6.54 -1.31
C HIS A 76 8.03 7.22 -2.39
N GLU A 77 7.40 7.92 -3.32
CA GLU A 77 8.13 8.57 -4.42
C GLU A 77 9.06 9.69 -3.92
N GLN A 78 8.65 10.44 -2.90
CA GLN A 78 9.45 11.52 -2.33
C GLN A 78 10.67 11.04 -1.52
N SER A 79 10.82 9.72 -1.30
CA SER A 79 12.00 9.12 -0.67
C SER A 79 12.99 8.54 -1.68
N ARG A 80 12.75 8.71 -2.99
CA ARG A 80 13.69 8.28 -4.02
C ARG A 80 15.09 8.89 -3.80
N PRO A 81 16.18 8.16 -4.15
CA PRO A 81 17.54 8.66 -4.01
C PRO A 81 17.83 9.95 -4.80
N ASP A 82 17.09 10.20 -5.88
CA ASP A 82 17.22 11.38 -6.74
C ASP A 82 16.21 12.49 -6.43
N ARG A 83 15.41 12.37 -5.36
CA ARG A 83 14.31 13.30 -5.07
C ARG A 83 14.75 14.75 -4.90
N ASP A 84 15.97 14.99 -4.41
CA ASP A 84 16.53 16.35 -4.21
C ASP A 84 16.72 17.11 -5.55
N GLN A 85 16.62 16.43 -6.70
CA GLN A 85 16.59 17.07 -8.02
C GLN A 85 15.22 17.65 -8.38
N TYR A 86 14.15 17.25 -7.69
CA TYR A 86 12.76 17.54 -8.06
C TYR A 86 12.00 18.29 -6.97
N VAL A 87 12.31 18.03 -5.69
CA VAL A 87 11.62 18.62 -4.54
C VAL A 87 12.60 19.04 -3.46
N THR A 88 12.27 20.12 -2.75
CA THR A 88 13.01 20.58 -1.57
C THR A 88 12.18 20.29 -0.32
N ILE A 89 12.74 19.55 0.62
CA ILE A 89 12.09 19.33 1.93
C ILE A 89 12.38 20.54 2.83
N ASN A 90 11.33 21.23 3.27
CA ASN A 90 11.46 22.23 4.31
C ASN A 90 11.51 21.56 5.68
N TRP A 91 12.70 21.17 6.11
CA TRP A 91 12.93 20.45 7.37
C TRP A 91 12.45 21.21 8.62
N ALA A 92 12.40 22.55 8.58
CA ALA A 92 11.91 23.36 9.69
C ALA A 92 10.40 23.18 9.94
N ASN A 93 9.66 22.66 8.95
CA ASN A 93 8.21 22.45 9.04
C ASN A 93 7.83 20.99 9.37
N ILE A 94 8.80 20.12 9.68
CA ILE A 94 8.53 18.72 10.05
C ILE A 94 8.34 18.62 11.56
N GLU A 95 7.28 17.94 11.99
CA GLU A 95 7.01 17.68 13.40
C GLU A 95 8.12 16.83 14.04
N SER A 96 8.56 17.20 15.24
CA SER A 96 9.63 16.48 15.93
C SER A 96 9.22 15.05 16.28
N GLY A 97 10.06 14.07 15.93
CA GLY A 97 9.79 12.65 16.17
C GLY A 97 8.98 11.95 15.07
N SER A 98 8.74 12.63 13.95
CA SER A 98 8.23 12.02 12.71
C SER A 98 9.24 11.09 12.06
#